data_AF-A4JWH5-F1
#
_entry.id   AF-A4JWH5-F1
#
_cell.length_a   1.000
_cell.length_b   1.000
_cell.length_c   1.000
_cell.angle_alpha   90.00
_cell.angle_beta   90.00
_cell.angle_gamma   90.00
#
_symmetry.space_group_name_H-M   'P 1'
#
loop_
_entity.id
_entity.type
_entity.pdbx_description
1 polymer ?
#
loop_
_entity_poly.entity_id
_entity_poly.type
_entity_poly.pdbx_seq_one_letter_code
_entity_poly.pdbx_strand_id
1 'polypeptide(L)'
;MELKSNAPEIKWIIQHAPVNDFARSLDTCLLRTGTLTQPMLDAVRRNLSASVVDTAGVERIVTAFNNALESGLKQPKMYLGDFTFKLATRGANKGAIFVTEGGAYLGKVAGGKFMGTRDCSDEQKAEILKVCADPKAAAETFGKETGRCSCCGRELTDPVSIANCIGPICAERYGF
;
A
#
# COMPACT_ATOMS: atom_id res chain seq x y z
N MET A 1 6.66 -34.55 -10.90
CA MET A 1 6.35 -33.14 -11.15
C MET A 1 7.68 -32.43 -11.39
N GLU A 2 8.13 -32.41 -12.65
CA GLU A 2 9.37 -31.72 -13.03
C GLU A 2 9.11 -30.22 -13.01
N LEU A 3 9.74 -29.54 -12.05
CA LEU A 3 9.71 -28.09 -11.93
C LEU A 3 10.55 -27.51 -13.08
N LYS A 4 9.89 -27.08 -14.16
CA LYS A 4 10.55 -26.33 -15.24
C LYS A 4 11.19 -25.08 -14.62
N SER A 5 12.49 -24.85 -14.86
CA SER A 5 13.32 -23.76 -14.32
C SER A 5 12.78 -22.33 -14.48
N ASN A 6 11.61 -22.15 -15.10
CA ASN A 6 10.91 -20.88 -15.30
C ASN A 6 9.71 -20.65 -14.35
N ALA A 7 9.49 -21.50 -13.36
CA ALA A 7 8.42 -21.27 -12.38
C ALA A 7 8.74 -20.03 -11.51
N PRO A 8 7.76 -19.12 -11.27
CA PRO A 8 7.96 -17.90 -10.49
C PRO A 8 8.48 -18.20 -9.07
N GLU A 9 8.14 -19.36 -8.51
CA GLU A 9 8.65 -19.87 -7.24
C GLU A 9 10.18 -20.03 -7.24
N ILE A 10 10.74 -20.64 -8.28
CA ILE A 10 12.19 -20.88 -8.39
C ILE A 10 12.94 -19.56 -8.56
N LYS A 11 12.39 -18.66 -9.39
CA LYS A 11 12.98 -17.33 -9.60
C LYS A 11 13.05 -16.54 -8.30
N TRP A 12 11.98 -16.57 -7.49
CA TRP A 12 11.96 -15.90 -6.19
C TRP A 12 13.00 -16.48 -5.23
N ILE A 13 13.11 -17.81 -5.15
CA ILE A 13 14.09 -18.50 -4.30
C ILE A 13 15.52 -18.05 -4.64
N ILE A 14 15.91 -18.11 -5.92
CA ILE A 14 17.26 -17.75 -6.36
C ILE A 14 17.57 -16.28 -6.08
N GLN A 15 16.61 -15.38 -6.33
CA GLN A 15 16.79 -13.95 -6.10
C GLN A 15 16.96 -13.58 -4.61
N HIS A 16 16.31 -14.31 -3.71
CA HIS A 16 16.28 -13.97 -2.28
C HIS A 16 17.25 -14.80 -1.43
N ALA A 17 17.79 -15.91 -1.94
CA ALA A 17 18.74 -16.78 -1.23
C ALA A 17 19.97 -16.06 -0.62
N PRO A 18 20.52 -14.98 -1.22
CA PRO A 18 21.64 -14.26 -0.60
C PRO A 18 21.28 -13.63 0.75
N VAL A 19 20.05 -13.11 0.89
CA VAL A 19 19.62 -12.26 2.01
C VAL A 19 18.56 -12.88 2.92
N ASN A 20 17.92 -13.97 2.49
CA ASN A 20 16.83 -14.62 3.22
C ASN A 20 17.19 -16.09 3.50
N ASP A 21 17.35 -16.43 4.78
CA ASP A 21 17.73 -17.78 5.22
C ASP A 21 16.72 -18.86 4.81
N PHE A 22 15.43 -18.51 4.75
CA PHE A 22 14.39 -19.41 4.25
C PHE A 22 14.59 -19.70 2.76
N ALA A 23 14.81 -18.67 1.94
CA ALA A 23 15.09 -18.84 0.51
C ALA A 23 16.40 -19.63 0.29
N ARG A 24 17.44 -19.37 1.08
CA ARG A 24 18.72 -20.09 1.01
C ARG A 24 18.55 -21.59 1.30
N SER A 25 17.73 -21.95 2.28
CA SER A 25 17.43 -23.34 2.60
C SER A 25 16.71 -24.05 1.44
N LEU A 26 15.83 -23.36 0.73
CA LEU A 26 15.11 -23.92 -0.42
C LEU A 26 16.02 -24.05 -1.65
N ASP A 27 16.89 -23.09 -1.88
CA ASP A 27 17.90 -23.12 -2.94
C ASP A 27 18.86 -24.32 -2.75
N THR A 28 19.34 -24.51 -1.52
CA THR A 28 20.16 -25.68 -1.16
C THR A 28 19.42 -26.99 -1.39
N CYS A 29 18.11 -27.03 -1.10
CA CYS A 29 17.30 -28.22 -1.35
C CYS A 29 17.17 -28.49 -2.85
N LEU A 30 16.88 -27.46 -3.67
CA LEU A 30 16.81 -27.57 -5.13
C LEU A 30 18.12 -28.08 -5.73
N LEU A 31 19.26 -27.56 -5.29
CA LEU A 31 20.58 -28.01 -5.75
C LEU A 31 20.87 -29.47 -5.36
N ARG A 32 20.33 -29.95 -4.24
CA ARG A 32 20.57 -31.32 -3.74
C ARG A 32 19.63 -32.35 -4.34
N THR A 33 18.33 -32.07 -4.42
CA THR A 33 17.28 -33.06 -4.75
C THR A 33 16.60 -32.79 -6.09
N GLY A 34 16.84 -31.63 -6.71
CA GLY A 34 16.21 -31.20 -7.96
C GLY A 34 14.70 -30.94 -7.86
N THR A 35 14.09 -31.09 -6.68
CA THR A 35 12.64 -31.02 -6.49
C THR A 35 12.26 -30.41 -5.14
N LEU A 36 11.12 -29.71 -5.11
CA LEU A 36 10.50 -29.19 -3.89
C LEU A 36 9.16 -29.90 -3.65
N THR A 37 8.84 -30.13 -2.38
CA THR A 37 7.55 -30.71 -1.99
C THR A 37 6.43 -29.68 -2.10
N GLN A 38 5.18 -30.15 -2.22
CA GLN A 38 4.01 -29.26 -2.32
C GLN A 38 3.92 -28.26 -1.14
N PRO A 39 4.14 -28.65 0.13
CA PRO A 39 4.14 -27.69 1.24
C PRO A 39 5.23 -26.62 1.13
N MET A 40 6.40 -26.95 0.59
CA MET A 40 7.49 -25.99 0.37
C MET A 40 7.11 -25.00 -0.72
N LEU A 41 6.50 -25.47 -1.81
CA LEU A 41 5.98 -24.62 -2.88
C LEU A 41 4.86 -23.70 -2.36
N ASP A 42 3.95 -24.20 -1.53
CA ASP A 42 2.88 -23.38 -0.95
C ASP A 42 3.44 -22.30 0.00
N ALA A 43 4.50 -22.61 0.75
CA ALA A 43 5.20 -21.60 1.56
C ALA A 43 5.88 -20.53 0.70
N VAL A 44 6.48 -20.90 -0.43
CA VAL A 44 7.06 -19.94 -1.39
C VAL A 44 5.96 -19.10 -2.02
N ARG A 45 4.83 -19.69 -2.40
CA ARG A 45 3.67 -18.98 -2.96
C ARG A 45 3.11 -17.93 -2.01
N ARG A 46 3.08 -18.20 -0.70
CA ARG A 46 2.71 -17.21 0.33
C ARG A 46 3.70 -16.04 0.40
N ASN A 47 4.99 -16.30 0.18
CA ASN A 47 6.01 -15.24 0.13
C ASN A 47 5.97 -14.47 -1.19
N LEU A 48 5.66 -15.14 -2.30
CA LEU A 48 5.42 -14.52 -3.60
C LEU A 48 4.22 -13.58 -3.55
N SER A 49 3.09 -14.02 -2.98
CA SER A 49 1.92 -13.16 -2.80
C SER A 49 2.19 -12.00 -1.83
N ALA A 50 3.13 -12.16 -0.89
CA ALA A 50 3.64 -11.06 -0.07
C ALA A 50 4.61 -10.12 -0.81
N SER A 51 5.20 -10.56 -1.94
CA SER A 51 6.10 -9.76 -2.78
C SER A 51 5.37 -8.99 -3.91
N VAL A 52 4.10 -9.30 -4.18
CA VAL A 52 3.21 -8.49 -5.03
C VAL A 52 2.30 -7.60 -4.17
N VAL A 53 2.75 -7.23 -2.97
CA VAL A 53 2.23 -6.04 -2.30
C VAL A 53 2.73 -4.88 -3.14
N ASP A 54 1.85 -4.35 -3.97
CA ASP A 54 2.08 -3.34 -4.99
C ASP A 54 2.85 -2.15 -4.41
N THR A 55 4.18 -2.26 -4.38
CA THR A 55 5.12 -1.29 -3.79
C THR A 55 4.94 0.04 -4.50
N ALA A 56 4.68 -0.02 -5.81
CA ALA A 56 4.33 1.13 -6.62
C ALA A 56 3.09 1.87 -6.11
N GLY A 57 2.04 1.16 -5.66
CA GLY A 57 0.86 1.80 -5.07
C GLY A 57 1.18 2.49 -3.75
N VAL A 58 1.87 1.77 -2.86
CA VAL A 58 2.29 2.33 -1.57
C VAL A 58 3.23 3.54 -1.76
N GLU A 59 4.08 3.53 -2.78
CA GLU A 59 4.95 4.65 -3.14
C GLU A 59 4.19 5.86 -3.67
N ARG A 60 3.14 5.67 -4.47
CA ARG A 60 2.28 6.77 -4.96
C ARG A 60 1.64 7.53 -3.81
N ILE A 61 1.05 6.82 -2.83
CA ILE A 61 0.44 7.48 -1.68
C ILE A 61 1.50 8.17 -0.80
N VAL A 62 2.66 7.54 -0.60
CA VAL A 62 3.78 8.17 0.13
C VAL A 62 4.24 9.44 -0.59
N THR A 63 4.34 9.43 -1.91
CA THR A 63 4.71 10.59 -2.73
C THR A 63 3.71 11.73 -2.58
N ALA A 64 2.40 11.44 -2.67
CA ALA A 64 1.36 12.45 -2.49
C ALA A 64 1.42 13.12 -1.10
N PHE A 65 1.68 12.33 -0.06
CA PHE A 65 1.84 12.83 1.30
C PHE A 65 3.12 13.65 1.50
N ASN A 66 4.22 13.28 0.83
CA ASN A 66 5.46 14.06 0.84
C ASN A 66 5.28 15.40 0.12
N ASN A 67 4.64 15.42 -1.05
CA ASN A 67 4.30 16.66 -1.75
C ASN A 67 3.49 17.59 -0.84
N ALA A 68 2.49 17.05 -0.13
CA ALA A 68 1.67 17.83 0.78
C ALA A 68 2.46 18.39 1.98
N LEU A 69 3.43 17.63 2.50
CA LEU A 69 4.35 18.13 3.53
C LEU A 69 5.21 19.28 2.99
N GLU A 70 5.80 19.10 1.81
CA GLU A 70 6.68 20.08 1.17
C GLU A 70 5.94 21.35 0.79
N SER A 71 4.65 21.26 0.47
CA SER A 71 3.75 22.41 0.27
C SER A 71 3.46 23.19 1.56
N GLY A 72 4.01 22.77 2.71
CA GLY A 72 3.81 23.40 4.02
C GLY A 72 2.60 22.90 4.81
N LEU A 73 1.93 21.81 4.39
CA LEU A 73 0.80 21.27 5.15
C LEU A 73 1.31 20.56 6.42
N LYS A 74 0.97 21.10 7.59
CA LYS A 74 1.47 20.60 8.88
C LYS A 74 1.02 19.18 9.24
N GLN A 75 -0.16 18.76 8.77
CA GLN A 75 -0.75 17.46 9.07
C GLN A 75 -1.54 16.94 7.86
N PRO A 76 -0.85 16.39 6.85
CA PRO A 76 -1.52 15.81 5.69
C PRO A 76 -2.45 14.65 6.09
N LYS A 77 -3.63 14.65 5.47
CA LYS A 77 -4.69 13.66 5.66
C LYS A 77 -5.37 13.39 4.31
N MET A 78 -5.88 12.18 4.10
CA MET A 78 -6.75 11.84 2.98
C MET A 78 -7.86 10.89 3.41
N TYR A 79 -9.01 10.98 2.76
CA TYR A 79 -10.14 10.06 2.81
C TYR A 79 -10.20 9.33 1.47
N LEU A 80 -10.02 8.02 1.48
CA LEU A 80 -9.96 7.18 0.29
C LEU A 80 -10.87 5.96 0.53
N GLY A 81 -12.05 5.95 -0.10
CA GLY A 81 -13.13 5.02 0.27
C GLY A 81 -13.53 5.18 1.73
N ASP A 82 -13.65 4.06 2.44
CA ASP A 82 -13.97 4.04 3.88
C ASP A 82 -12.76 4.32 4.79
N PHE A 83 -11.57 4.43 4.20
CA PHE A 83 -10.32 4.59 4.93
C PHE A 83 -9.88 6.04 5.05
N THR A 84 -9.32 6.34 6.21
CA THR A 84 -8.64 7.60 6.51
C THR A 84 -7.14 7.35 6.61
N PHE A 85 -6.40 8.04 5.76
CA PHE A 85 -4.94 8.07 5.77
C PHE A 85 -4.47 9.35 6.45
N LYS A 86 -3.59 9.25 7.45
CA LYS A 86 -3.08 10.40 8.20
C LYS A 86 -1.60 10.28 8.45
N LEU A 87 -0.83 11.30 8.12
CA LEU A 87 0.61 11.30 8.38
C LEU A 87 0.90 11.46 9.88
N ALA A 88 1.75 10.58 10.40
CA ALA A 88 2.36 10.71 11.70
C ALA A 88 3.52 11.72 11.63
N THR A 89 3.32 12.92 12.17
CA THR A 89 4.33 13.99 12.14
C THR A 89 5.19 14.06 13.40
N ARG A 90 4.87 13.25 14.42
CA ARG A 90 5.51 13.23 15.74
C ARG A 90 5.67 11.80 16.28
N GLY A 91 6.54 11.64 17.27
CA GLY A 91 6.75 10.37 17.99
C GLY A 91 7.63 9.36 17.25
N ALA A 92 7.70 8.14 17.77
CA ALA A 92 8.54 7.06 17.24
C ALA A 92 8.15 6.61 15.82
N ASN A 93 6.93 6.93 15.38
CA ASN A 93 6.41 6.59 14.05
C ASN A 93 6.45 7.79 13.08
N LYS A 94 7.25 8.82 13.36
CA LYS A 94 7.34 10.00 12.49
C LYS A 94 7.66 9.58 11.05
N GLY A 95 6.85 10.05 10.09
CA GLY A 95 6.96 9.72 8.68
C GLY A 95 6.09 8.53 8.23
N ALA A 96 5.47 7.78 9.14
CA ALA A 96 4.51 6.74 8.78
C ALA A 96 3.13 7.35 8.45
N ILE A 97 2.38 6.73 7.54
CA ILE A 97 0.99 7.10 7.25
C ILE A 97 0.08 6.09 7.95
N PHE A 98 -0.70 6.54 8.92
CA PHE A 98 -1.67 5.71 9.63
C PHE A 98 -2.92 5.52 8.80
N VAL A 99 -3.48 4.32 8.86
CA VAL A 99 -4.70 3.94 8.16
C VAL A 99 -5.75 3.56 9.20
N THR A 100 -6.90 4.20 9.14
CA THR A 100 -8.03 3.95 10.04
C THR A 100 -9.34 3.84 9.29
N GLU A 101 -10.26 3.01 9.75
CA GLU A 101 -11.62 2.86 9.22
C GLU A 101 -12.61 3.17 10.36
N GLY A 102 -13.53 4.11 10.17
CA GLY A 102 -14.47 4.50 11.24
C GLY A 102 -13.81 4.95 12.56
N GLY A 103 -12.52 5.31 12.53
CA GLY A 103 -11.71 5.63 13.72
C GLY A 103 -10.93 4.45 14.33
N ALA A 104 -11.19 3.21 13.91
CA ALA A 104 -10.42 2.04 14.30
C ALA A 104 -9.08 1.99 13.56
N TYR A 105 -7.98 1.71 14.27
CA TYR A 105 -6.64 1.67 13.68
C TYR A 105 -6.36 0.32 13.02
N LEU A 106 -6.23 0.32 11.70
CA LEU A 106 -6.01 -0.87 10.89
C LEU A 106 -4.53 -1.13 10.61
N GLY A 107 -3.68 -0.10 10.73
CA GLY A 107 -2.25 -0.25 10.50
C GLY A 107 -1.59 1.01 10.00
N LYS A 108 -0.40 0.84 9.41
CA LYS A 108 0.39 1.96 8.89
C LYS A 108 1.12 1.58 7.62
N VAL A 109 1.29 2.57 6.75
CA VAL A 109 2.26 2.54 5.67
C VAL A 109 3.60 3.08 6.19
N ALA A 110 4.64 2.26 6.12
CA ALA A 110 6.01 2.64 6.48
C ALA A 110 7.01 1.72 5.77
N GLY A 111 8.16 2.28 5.37
CA GLY A 111 9.22 1.51 4.71
C GLY A 111 8.76 0.83 3.42
N GLY A 112 7.95 1.53 2.60
CA GLY A 112 7.47 1.05 1.30
C GLY A 112 6.38 -0.03 1.35
N LYS A 113 5.84 -0.36 2.52
CA LYS A 113 4.79 -1.38 2.66
C LYS A 113 3.69 -0.96 3.62
N PHE A 114 2.51 -1.55 3.43
CA PHE A 114 1.45 -1.52 4.44
C PHE A 114 1.70 -2.59 5.51
N MET A 115 1.69 -2.17 6.77
CA MET A 115 1.81 -3.01 7.95
C MET A 115 0.48 -2.98 8.71
N GLY A 116 -0.41 -3.92 8.39
CA GLY A 116 -1.69 -4.10 9.07
C GLY A 116 -1.55 -4.60 10.50
N THR A 117 -2.50 -4.26 11.36
CA THR A 117 -2.65 -4.87 12.69
C THR A 117 -3.24 -6.27 12.57
N ARG A 118 -3.24 -7.01 13.68
CA ARG A 118 -3.89 -8.33 13.76
C ARG A 118 -5.41 -8.27 13.49
N ASP A 119 -6.00 -7.12 13.77
CA ASP A 119 -7.45 -6.88 13.69
C ASP A 119 -7.85 -6.39 12.28
N CYS A 120 -6.88 -6.16 11.39
CA CYS A 120 -7.11 -5.84 9.99
C CYS A 120 -7.32 -7.12 9.19
N SER A 121 -8.53 -7.30 8.65
CA SER A 121 -8.89 -8.47 7.84
C SER A 121 -8.12 -8.48 6.51
N ASP A 122 -8.05 -9.64 5.86
CA ASP A 122 -7.34 -9.74 4.59
C ASP A 122 -8.08 -9.00 3.47
N GLU A 123 -9.40 -8.88 3.55
CA GLU A 123 -10.23 -8.07 2.67
C GLU A 123 -9.92 -6.57 2.84
N GLN A 124 -9.83 -6.09 4.08
CA GLN A 124 -9.44 -4.70 4.37
C GLN A 124 -8.04 -4.41 3.85
N LYS A 125 -7.08 -5.33 4.05
CA LYS A 125 -5.72 -5.17 3.49
C LYS A 125 -5.74 -5.04 1.97
N ALA A 126 -6.53 -5.90 1.29
CA ALA A 126 -6.63 -5.87 -0.16
C ALA A 126 -7.22 -4.53 -0.65
N GLU A 127 -8.28 -4.04 -0.02
CA GLU A 127 -8.89 -2.75 -0.41
C GLU A 127 -7.96 -1.57 -0.10
N ILE A 128 -7.26 -1.58 1.04
CA ILE A 128 -6.24 -0.57 1.38
C ILE A 128 -5.15 -0.52 0.30
N LEU A 129 -4.65 -1.67 -0.14
CA LEU A 129 -3.61 -1.72 -1.18
C LEU A 129 -4.14 -1.25 -2.54
N LYS A 130 -5.39 -1.57 -2.87
CA LYS A 130 -6.06 -1.10 -4.08
C LYS A 130 -6.24 0.42 -4.10
N VAL A 131 -6.67 1.04 -3.00
CA VAL A 131 -6.75 2.52 -2.93
C VAL A 131 -5.37 3.17 -2.93
N CYS A 132 -4.34 2.51 -2.40
CA CYS A 132 -2.96 2.99 -2.53
C CYS A 132 -2.47 2.88 -3.98
N ALA A 133 -2.91 1.89 -4.75
CA ALA A 133 -2.53 1.75 -6.15
C ALA A 133 -2.93 2.97 -7.00
N ASP A 134 -4.10 3.55 -6.77
CA ASP A 134 -4.52 4.78 -7.43
C ASP A 134 -5.20 5.75 -6.44
N PRO A 135 -4.40 6.53 -5.68
CA PRO A 135 -4.92 7.42 -4.66
C PRO A 135 -5.71 8.59 -5.27
N LYS A 136 -5.45 8.95 -6.53
CA LYS A 136 -6.18 10.01 -7.24
C LYS A 136 -7.56 9.51 -7.63
N ALA A 137 -7.67 8.34 -8.27
CA ALA A 137 -8.97 7.77 -8.61
C ALA A 137 -9.82 7.51 -7.34
N ALA A 138 -9.19 7.04 -6.25
CA ALA A 138 -9.88 6.85 -4.97
C ALA A 138 -10.36 8.18 -4.36
N ALA A 139 -9.56 9.25 -4.48
CA ALA A 139 -9.95 10.60 -4.07
C ALA A 139 -11.13 11.15 -4.88
N GLU A 140 -11.12 10.94 -6.19
CA GLU A 140 -12.22 11.34 -7.07
C GLU A 140 -13.51 10.61 -6.73
N THR A 141 -13.45 9.29 -6.54
CA THR A 141 -14.61 8.47 -6.13
C THR A 141 -15.20 8.97 -4.81
N PHE A 142 -14.36 9.23 -3.81
CA PHE A 142 -14.80 9.80 -2.53
C PHE A 142 -15.52 11.15 -2.71
N GLY A 143 -14.98 12.02 -3.57
CA GLY A 143 -15.61 13.31 -3.87
C GLY A 143 -16.95 13.17 -4.60
N LYS A 144 -17.09 12.20 -5.52
CA LYS A 144 -18.36 11.91 -6.22
C LYS A 144 -19.43 11.39 -5.26
N GLU A 145 -19.06 10.51 -4.34
CA GLU A 145 -19.99 9.87 -3.40
C GLU A 145 -20.43 10.81 -2.28
N THR A 146 -19.52 11.66 -1.80
CA THR A 146 -19.77 12.47 -0.59
C THR A 146 -20.01 13.95 -0.86
N GLY A 147 -19.64 14.45 -2.05
CA GLY A 147 -19.61 15.88 -2.34
C GLY A 147 -18.53 16.65 -1.57
N ARG A 148 -17.55 15.95 -0.99
CA ARG A 148 -16.51 16.54 -0.13
C ARG A 148 -15.11 16.25 -0.65
N CYS A 149 -14.20 17.19 -0.48
CA CYS A 149 -12.80 17.03 -0.84
C CYS A 149 -12.16 15.91 -0.01
N SER A 150 -11.57 14.93 -0.69
CA SER A 150 -10.85 13.80 -0.07
C SER A 150 -9.67 14.21 0.81
N CYS A 151 -9.05 15.38 0.60
CA CYS A 151 -7.87 15.78 1.36
C CYS A 151 -8.24 16.58 2.62
N CYS A 152 -9.07 17.63 2.47
CA CYS A 152 -9.41 18.53 3.57
C CYS A 152 -10.78 18.26 4.20
N GLY A 153 -11.62 17.43 3.58
CA GLY A 153 -12.97 17.08 4.07
C GLY A 153 -14.00 18.20 3.98
N ARG A 154 -13.69 19.33 3.30
CA ARG A 154 -14.64 20.42 3.06
C ARG A 154 -15.58 20.07 1.92
N GLU A 155 -16.81 20.56 1.98
CA GLU A 155 -17.78 20.47 0.89
C GLU A 155 -17.26 21.17 -0.37
N LEU A 156 -17.47 20.53 -1.52
CA LEU A 156 -17.11 21.05 -2.84
C LEU A 156 -18.26 21.92 -3.34
N THR A 157 -18.07 23.24 -3.34
CA THR A 157 -19.10 24.20 -3.75
C THR A 157 -18.81 24.86 -5.10
N ASP A 158 -17.54 24.92 -5.49
CA ASP A 158 -17.10 25.49 -6.76
C ASP A 158 -17.25 24.46 -7.90
N PRO A 159 -17.78 24.83 -9.09
CA PRO A 159 -18.01 23.90 -10.19
C PRO A 159 -16.77 23.14 -10.67
N VAL A 160 -15.58 23.76 -10.65
CA VAL A 160 -14.32 23.10 -11.03
C VAL A 160 -13.93 22.07 -9.97
N SER A 161 -14.11 22.42 -8.70
CA SER A 161 -13.85 21.53 -7.58
C SER A 161 -14.80 20.33 -7.55
N ILE A 162 -16.07 20.53 -7.93
CA ILE A 162 -17.07 19.46 -8.09
C ILE A 162 -16.68 18.55 -9.26
N ALA A 163 -16.35 19.12 -10.42
CA ALA A 163 -15.95 18.35 -11.59
C ALA A 163 -14.71 17.49 -11.33
N ASN A 164 -13.71 18.04 -10.62
CA ASN A 164 -12.49 17.34 -10.26
C ASN A 164 -12.62 16.49 -8.99
N CYS A 165 -13.73 16.60 -8.26
CA CYS A 165 -13.97 15.88 -6.99
C CYS A 165 -12.90 16.15 -5.91
N ILE A 166 -12.13 17.22 -6.08
CA ILE A 166 -11.08 17.69 -5.19
C ILE A 166 -10.95 19.21 -5.34
N GLY A 167 -10.69 19.91 -4.23
CA GLY A 167 -10.43 21.35 -4.29
C GLY A 167 -9.08 21.66 -4.94
N PRO A 168 -8.95 22.76 -5.71
CA PRO A 168 -7.74 23.06 -6.49
C PRO A 168 -6.48 23.19 -5.63
N ILE A 169 -6.60 23.82 -4.45
CA ILE A 169 -5.49 23.93 -3.49
C ILE A 169 -5.05 22.56 -2.99
N CYS A 170 -5.98 21.62 -2.80
CA CYS A 170 -5.63 20.28 -2.34
C CYS A 170 -4.98 19.48 -3.46
N ALA A 171 -5.48 19.59 -4.70
CA ALA A 171 -4.85 18.94 -5.87
C ALA A 171 -3.40 19.41 -6.04
N GLU A 172 -3.15 20.72 -6.00
CA GLU A 172 -1.81 21.29 -6.12
C GLU A 172 -0.88 20.79 -5.00
N ARG A 173 -1.33 20.79 -3.75
CA ARG A 173 -0.51 20.37 -2.60
C ARG A 173 -0.14 18.89 -2.64
N TYR A 174 -1.05 18.02 -3.07
CA TYR A 174 -0.81 16.58 -3.11
C TYR A 174 -0.18 16.12 -4.44
N GLY A 175 -0.13 16.99 -5.45
CA GLY A 175 0.47 16.71 -6.75
C GLY A 175 -0.41 15.83 -7.64
N PHE A 176 -1.72 16.07 -7.64
CA PHE A 176 -2.72 15.38 -8.48
C PHE A 176 -3.08 16.16 -9.74
#